data_AF-A0A4V1RN63-F1
#
_entry.id   AF-A0A4V1RN63-F1
#
_cell.length_a   1.000
_cell.length_b   1.000
_cell.length_c   1.000
_cell.angle_alpha   90.00
_cell.angle_beta   90.00
_cell.angle_gamma   90.00
#
_symmetry.space_group_name_H-M   'P 1'
#
loop_
_entity.id
_entity.type
_entity.pdbx_description
1 polymer ?
#
loop_
_entity_poly.entity_id
_entity_poly.type
_entity_poly.pdbx_seq_one_letter_code
_entity_poly.pdbx_strand_id
1 'polypeptide(L)' 'MSHDFYIYVSYGVTALVILALIGWVWLDGHARQRELNELEAAGVRRRSAATTGDRQA' A
#
# COMPACT_ATOMS: atom_id res chain seq x y z
N MET A 1 35.25 -7.09 -22.93
CA MET A 1 34.27 -6.86 -21.86
C MET A 1 33.25 -7.97 -21.96
N SER A 2 33.25 -8.88 -20.98
CA SER A 2 32.46 -10.12 -21.05
C SER A 2 30.97 -9.83 -20.92
N HIS A 3 30.16 -10.41 -21.80
CA HIS A 3 28.70 -10.42 -21.74
C HIS A 3 28.13 -10.78 -20.36
N ASP A 4 28.79 -11.65 -19.61
CA ASP A 4 28.39 -12.03 -18.24
C ASP A 4 28.34 -10.85 -17.28
N PHE A 5 29.29 -9.92 -17.39
CA PHE A 5 29.28 -8.71 -16.56
C PHE A 5 28.05 -7.85 -16.85
N TYR A 6 27.71 -7.69 -18.13
CA TYR A 6 26.50 -6.98 -18.54
C TYR A 6 25.25 -7.67 -17.99
N ILE A 7 25.19 -9.01 -18.08
CA ILE A 7 24.08 -9.82 -17.56
C ILE A 7 23.88 -9.57 -16.05
N TYR A 8 24.94 -9.70 -15.25
CA TYR A 8 24.85 -9.51 -13.80
C TYR A 8 24.46 -8.07 -13.43
N VAL A 9 25.02 -7.07 -14.11
CA VAL A 9 24.68 -5.66 -13.87
C VAL A 9 23.23 -5.39 -14.23
N SER A 10 22.76 -5.86 -15.40
CA SER A 10 21.35 -5.68 -15.81
C SER A 10 20.39 -6.32 -14.81
N TYR A 11 20.62 -7.57 -14.41
CA TYR A 11 19.78 -8.22 -13.40
C TYR A 11 19.86 -7.54 -12.03
N GLY A 12 21.04 -7.07 -11.63
CA GLY A 12 21.24 -6.31 -10.39
C GLY A 12 20.44 -5.01 -10.38
N VAL A 13 20.49 -4.24 -11.47
CA VAL A 13 19.70 -3.01 -11.63
C VAL A 13 18.20 -3.32 -11.63
N THR A 14 17.78 -4.35 -12.35
CA THR A 14 16.37 -4.78 -12.36
C THR A 14 15.89 -5.15 -10.95
N ALA A 15 16.65 -5.95 -10.21
CA ALA A 15 16.32 -6.32 -8.84
C ALA A 15 16.23 -5.09 -7.92
N LEU A 16 17.15 -4.14 -8.07
CA LEU A 16 17.14 -2.89 -7.30
C LEU A 16 15.88 -2.05 -7.59
N VAL A 17 15.49 -1.93 -8.86
CA VAL A 17 14.25 -1.22 -9.25
C VAL A 17 13.02 -1.91 -8.66
N ILE A 18 12.95 -3.25 -8.73
CA ILE A 18 11.85 -4.02 -8.13
C ILE A 18 11.77 -3.76 -6.62
N LEU A 19 12.89 -3.84 -5.91
CA LEU A 19 12.93 -3.58 -4.46
C LEU A 19 12.53 -2.15 -4.12
N ALA A 20 12.93 -1.17 -4.92
CA ALA A 20 12.51 0.22 -4.75
C ALA A 20 10.99 0.38 -4.91
N LEU A 21 10.39 -0.26 -5.90
CA LEU A 21 8.94 -0.25 -6.11
C LEU A 21 8.19 -0.94 -4.97
N ILE A 22 8.68 -2.09 -4.49
CA ILE A 22 8.10 -2.78 -3.35
C ILE A 22 8.15 -1.88 -2.11
N GLY A 23 9.31 -1.27 -1.84
CA GLY A 23 9.47 -0.33 -0.74
C GLY A 23 8.53 0.87 -0.85
N TRP A 24 8.39 1.43 -2.05
CA TRP A 24 7.47 2.54 -2.32
C TRP A 24 6.01 2.19 -2.03
N VAL A 25 5.54 1.05 -2.54
CA VAL A 25 4.16 0.57 -2.30
C VAL A 25 3.92 0.31 -0.82
N TRP A 26 4.90 -0.25 -0.12
CA TRP A 26 4.79 -0.48 1.32
C TRP A 26 4.70 0.84 2.10
N LEU A 27 5.50 1.86 1.73
CA LEU A 27 5.42 3.19 2.33
C LEU A 27 4.07 3.88 2.04
N ASP A 28 3.55 3.77 0.82
CA ASP A 28 2.22 4.31 0.46
C ASP A 28 1.10 3.64 1.27
N GLY A 29 1.14 2.31 1.37
CA GLY A 29 0.19 1.54 2.17
C GLY A 29 0.25 1.86 3.66
N HIS A 30 1.47 2.01 4.21
CA HIS A 30 1.65 2.36 5.61
C HIS A 30 1.16 3.78 5.91
N ALA A 31 1.36 4.75 5.01
CA ALA A 31 0.85 6.11 5.18
C ALA A 31 -0.68 6.12 5.31
N ARG A 32 -1.38 5.34 4.49
CA ARG A 32 -2.85 5.19 4.54
C ARG A 32 -3.34 4.46 5.80
N GLN A 33 -2.59 3.46 6.26
CA GLN A 33 -2.94 2.71 7.48
C GLN A 33 -2.79 3.53 8.76
N ARG A 34 -1.87 4.51 8.80
CA ARG A 34 -1.76 5.41 9.96
C ARG A 34 -3.02 6.25 10.15
N GLU A 35 -3.56 6.78 9.05
CA GLU A 35 -4.79 7.56 9.07
C GLU A 35 -6.00 6.71 9.50
N LEU A 36 -6.09 5.46 9.01
CA LEU A 36 -7.13 4.52 9.44
C LEU A 36 -6.99 4.14 10.93
N ASN A 37 -5.77 3.87 11.41
CA ASN A 37 -5.52 3.56 12.82
C ASN A 37 -5.85 4.73 13.74
N GLU A 38 -5.59 5.97 13.32
CA GLU A 38 -5.98 7.17 14.07
C GLU A 38 -7.51 7.31 14.17
N LEU A 39 -8.24 6.99 13.10
CA LEU A 39 -9.71 6.97 13.09
C LEU A 39 -10.30 5.81 13.90
N GLU A 40 -9.66 4.64 13.89
CA GLU A 40 -10.02 3.49 14.73
C GLU A 40 -9.75 3.77 16.21
N ALA A 41 -8.61 4.38 16.55
CA ALA A 41 -8.26 4.80 17.90
C ALA A 41 -9.20 5.92 18.41
N ALA A 42 -9.65 6.81 17.51
CA ALA A 42 -10.71 7.78 17.79
C ALA A 42 -12.09 7.13 17.99
N GLY A 43 -12.20 5.81 17.86
CA GLY A 43 -13.40 5.05 18.18
C GLY A 43 -14.56 5.34 17.24
N VAL A 44 -14.28 5.70 15.98
CA VAL A 44 -15.30 5.90 14.93
C VAL A 44 -15.94 4.56 14.58
N ARG A 45 -16.75 4.02 15.50
CA ARG A 45 -17.77 3.01 15.25
C ARG A 45 -18.77 3.62 14.29
N ARG A 46 -18.51 3.40 13.02
CA ARG A 46 -19.39 3.51 11.86
C ARG A 46 -20.88 3.63 12.24
N ARG A 47 -21.37 4.87 12.37
CA ARG A 47 -22.82 5.17 12.27
C ARG A 47 -23.38 4.83 10.89
N SER A 48 -22.54 4.47 9.93
CA SER A 48 -22.92 4.12 8.56
C SER A 48 -23.63 2.75 8.41
N ALA A 49 -24.06 2.12 9.51
CA ALA A 49 -24.92 0.92 9.48
C ALA A 49 -26.40 1.22 9.86
N ALA A 50 -26.76 2.46 10.21
CA ALA A 50 -28.10 2.80 10.67
C ALA A 50 -28.79 3.80 9.72
N THR A 51 -29.04 3.42 8.46
CA THR A 51 -30.05 4.06 7.60
C THR A 51 -30.31 3.20 6.34
N THR A 52 -30.57 1.91 6.56
CA THR A 52 -31.22 1.04 5.56
C THR A 52 -32.59 0.57 6.03
N GLY A 53 -33.21 1.32 6.95
CA GLY A 53 -34.47 0.99 7.61
C GLY A 53 -35.57 2.03 7.43
N ASP A 54 -35.53 2.90 6.42
CA ASP A 54 -36.63 3.83 6.17
C ASP A 54 -36.86 4.08 4.67
N ARG A 55 -37.32 3.03 3.99
CA ARG A 55 -38.05 3.13 2.72
C ARG A 55 -39.20 2.12 2.73
N GLN A 56 -40.09 2.28 3.71
CA GLN A 56 -41.49 1.90 3.57
C GLN A 56 -42.28 3.21 3.49
N ALA A 57 -42.61 3.63 2.28
CA ALA A 57 -43.71 4.54 1.95
C ALA A 57 -44.16 4.25 0.52
#